data_AF-A0A933ZPG3-F1
#
_entry.id   AF-A0A933ZPG3-F1
#
_cell.length_a   1.000
_cell.length_b   1.000
_cell.length_c   1.000
_cell.angle_alpha   90.00
_cell.angle_beta   90.00
_cell.angle_gamma   90.00
#
_symmetry.space_group_name_H-M   'P 1'
#
loop_
_entity.id
_entity.type
_entity.pdbx_description
1 polymer ?
#
loop_
_entity_poly.entity_id
_entity_poly.type
_entity_poly.pdbx_seq_one_letter_code
_entity_poly.pdbx_strand_id
1 'polypeptide(L)'
;MKCSRRQVLIGFFGLATGGSVALKLALGRGKGDGAKLWPKLPLDPAQTRALLAALEHVLPGALEAGVPDHIAYWLTTDKYFKNFVKDFEEGSRQLDRVAQDLHQKSFADCAGEQKDAVFKRFQSGGVRTATLDGARFFERLVTFALEGFLGDPKYGGNRNQVGWKFIGFKPCWWAPRVDTASHGGNGHTPSDHAGHH
;
A
#
# COMPACT_ATOMS: atom_id res chain seq x y z
N MET A 1 -21.99 8.14 -31.50
CA MET A 1 -21.93 7.12 -30.44
C MET A 1 -20.58 6.42 -30.50
N LYS A 2 -19.93 6.28 -29.34
CA LYS A 2 -18.73 5.47 -29.01
C LYS A 2 -17.39 5.96 -29.57
N CYS A 3 -16.82 6.94 -28.86
CA CYS A 3 -15.38 7.27 -28.88
C CYS A 3 -14.53 6.15 -28.28
N SER A 4 -13.38 5.93 -28.91
CA SER A 4 -12.34 4.96 -28.57
C SER A 4 -11.42 5.50 -27.46
N ARG A 5 -11.16 4.68 -26.44
CA ARG A 5 -10.28 4.97 -25.29
C ARG A 5 -8.79 4.77 -25.63
N ARG A 6 -8.27 5.59 -26.54
CA ARG A 6 -6.83 5.80 -26.76
C ARG A 6 -6.66 7.28 -27.10
N GLN A 7 -5.80 7.99 -26.35
CA GLN A 7 -5.69 9.47 -26.17
C GLN A 7 -6.43 9.88 -24.88
N VAL A 8 -5.76 10.26 -23.79
CA VAL A 8 -4.94 11.46 -23.64
C VAL A 8 -3.80 11.22 -22.65
N LEU A 9 -2.58 11.52 -23.09
CA LEU A 9 -1.38 11.75 -22.29
C LEU A 9 -0.90 13.15 -22.69
N ILE A 10 -0.44 13.93 -21.71
CA ILE A 10 0.24 15.23 -21.78
C ILE A 10 -0.66 16.49 -21.76
N GLY A 11 -0.45 17.29 -20.70
CA GLY A 11 -0.70 18.73 -20.71
C GLY A 11 -1.27 19.25 -19.40
N PHE A 12 -0.43 19.77 -18.50
CA PHE A 12 -0.57 21.10 -17.87
C PHE A 12 0.52 21.28 -16.79
N PHE A 13 1.67 21.82 -17.22
CA PHE A 13 2.47 22.71 -16.38
C PHE A 13 1.73 24.05 -16.35
N GLY A 14 1.35 24.50 -15.16
CA GLY A 14 0.66 25.77 -14.95
C GLY A 14 0.90 26.25 -13.52
N LEU A 15 1.81 27.21 -13.40
CA LEU A 15 2.21 27.89 -12.17
C LEU A 15 0.98 28.56 -11.51
N ALA A 16 0.59 28.15 -10.30
CA ALA A 16 -0.34 28.90 -9.45
C ALA A 16 0.02 28.71 -7.97
N THR A 17 0.66 29.76 -7.46
CA THR A 17 0.66 30.27 -6.08
C THR A 17 -0.20 29.55 -5.04
N GLY A 18 0.46 29.19 -3.93
CA GLY A 18 -0.02 29.50 -2.58
C GLY A 18 -1.44 29.03 -2.24
N GLY A 19 -1.57 27.75 -1.93
CA GLY A 19 -2.78 27.22 -1.33
C GLY A 19 -2.53 25.78 -0.93
N SER A 20 -2.00 25.56 0.27
CA SER A 20 -2.12 24.28 0.94
C SER A 20 -3.60 24.03 1.18
N VAL A 21 -4.29 23.51 0.16
CA VAL A 21 -5.60 22.89 0.32
C VAL A 21 -5.32 21.74 1.29
N ALA A 22 -5.74 21.95 2.53
CA ALA A 22 -5.88 20.90 3.50
C ALA A 22 -6.82 19.86 2.87
N LEU A 23 -6.22 18.86 2.21
CA LEU A 23 -6.90 17.64 1.84
C LEU A 23 -7.20 16.96 3.18
N LYS A 24 -8.33 17.35 3.76
CA LYS A 24 -9.03 16.53 4.74
C LYS A 24 -9.26 15.21 4.04
N LEU A 25 -8.33 14.28 4.27
CA LEU A 25 -8.45 12.88 3.93
C LEU A 25 -9.53 12.31 4.85
N ALA A 26 -10.77 12.73 4.65
CA ALA A 26 -11.93 11.92 4.94
C ALA A 26 -11.82 10.76 3.95
N LEU A 27 -11.00 9.79 4.32
CA LEU A 27 -10.90 8.50 3.66
C LEU A 27 -12.32 7.97 3.56
N GLY A 28 -12.92 8.14 2.39
CA GLY A 28 -14.07 7.36 1.98
C GLY A 28 -13.63 5.91 2.10
N ARG A 29 -14.00 5.28 3.22
CA ARG A 29 -13.86 3.84 3.39
C ARG A 29 -14.78 3.25 2.33
N GLY A 30 -14.19 2.92 1.19
CA GLY A 30 -14.85 2.20 0.12
C GLY A 30 -15.55 1.00 0.72
N LYS A 31 -16.80 0.81 0.31
CA LYS A 31 -17.70 -0.27 0.71
C LYS A 31 -17.14 -1.60 0.19
N GLY A 32 -16.07 -2.08 0.82
CA GLY A 32 -15.49 -3.40 0.64
C GLY A 32 -16.06 -4.33 1.70
N ASP A 33 -16.74 -5.36 1.23
CA ASP A 33 -16.78 -6.73 1.77
C ASP A 33 -16.80 -6.80 3.31
N GLY A 34 -17.99 -6.73 3.91
CA GLY A 34 -18.25 -7.27 5.26
C GLY A 34 -17.23 -6.89 6.35
N ALA A 35 -16.83 -5.61 6.43
CA ALA A 35 -16.21 -4.94 7.57
C ALA A 35 -15.26 -5.78 8.46
N LYS A 36 -14.31 -6.52 7.87
CA LYS A 36 -13.14 -7.00 8.62
C LYS A 36 -12.36 -5.76 9.08
N LEU A 37 -12.46 -5.43 10.36
CA LEU A 37 -11.77 -4.28 10.94
C LEU A 37 -10.29 -4.63 11.07
N TRP A 38 -9.45 -4.10 10.19
CA TRP A 38 -8.00 -4.29 10.27
C TRP A 38 -7.44 -3.60 11.52
N PRO A 39 -6.41 -4.18 12.16
CA PRO A 39 -5.74 -3.53 13.27
C PRO A 39 -5.16 -2.19 12.82
N LYS A 40 -5.07 -1.24 13.75
CA LYS A 40 -4.39 0.04 13.48
C LYS A 40 -2.88 -0.20 13.44
N LEU A 41 -2.17 0.56 12.61
CA LEU A 41 -0.72 0.59 12.62
C LEU A 41 -0.23 0.91 14.05
N PRO A 42 0.68 0.11 14.63
CA PRO A 42 1.22 0.33 15.97
C PRO A 42 2.33 1.38 15.93
N LEU A 43 2.07 2.54 15.31
CA LEU A 43 3.01 3.63 15.12
C LEU A 43 2.39 4.94 15.62
N ASP A 44 3.22 5.91 15.99
CA ASP A 44 2.71 7.24 16.33
C ASP A 44 2.14 7.97 15.08
N PRO A 45 1.37 9.06 15.24
CA PRO A 45 0.76 9.75 14.10
C PRO A 45 1.75 10.34 13.09
N ALA A 46 2.92 10.78 13.54
CA ALA A 46 3.94 11.37 12.66
C ALA A 46 4.63 10.27 11.84
N GLN A 47 5.07 9.20 12.51
CA GLN A 47 5.60 7.98 11.89
C GLN A 47 4.60 7.38 10.89
N THR A 48 3.32 7.32 11.26
CA THR A 48 2.27 6.85 10.37
C THR A 48 2.19 7.73 9.12
N ARG A 49 2.18 9.06 9.26
CA ARG A 49 2.12 9.98 8.12
C ARG A 49 3.32 9.81 7.18
N ALA A 50 4.52 9.69 7.74
CA ALA A 50 5.74 9.44 6.96
C ALA A 50 5.69 8.09 6.24
N LEU A 51 5.28 7.01 6.93
CA LEU A 51 5.15 5.68 6.35
C LEU A 51 4.14 5.65 5.21
N LEU A 52 2.95 6.24 5.39
CA LEU A 52 1.93 6.29 4.33
C LEU A 52 2.44 7.03 3.10
N ALA A 53 3.11 8.16 3.30
CA ALA A 53 3.72 8.93 2.21
C ALA A 53 4.84 8.16 1.52
N ALA A 54 5.55 7.30 2.24
CA ALA A 54 6.63 6.47 1.71
C ALA A 54 6.09 5.31 0.88
N LEU A 55 5.06 4.62 1.38
CA LEU A 55 4.38 3.54 0.66
C LEU A 55 3.78 4.02 -0.66
N GLU A 56 3.09 5.16 -0.63
CA GLU A 56 2.49 5.73 -1.84
C GLU A 56 3.54 6.18 -2.87
N HIS A 57 4.70 6.64 -2.40
CA HIS A 57 5.80 7.03 -3.29
C HIS A 57 6.53 5.83 -3.89
N VAL A 58 6.77 4.79 -3.09
CA VAL A 58 7.44 3.55 -3.54
C VAL A 58 6.55 2.80 -4.54
N LEU A 59 5.25 2.72 -4.26
CA LEU A 59 4.30 2.01 -5.09
C LEU A 59 3.00 2.83 -5.18
N PRO A 60 2.81 3.62 -6.25
CA PRO A 60 1.60 4.41 -6.45
C PRO A 60 0.34 3.54 -6.39
N GLY A 61 -0.66 3.96 -5.61
CA GLY A 61 -1.87 3.19 -5.33
C GLY A 61 -1.75 2.20 -4.17
N ALA A 62 -0.61 2.12 -3.47
CA ALA A 62 -0.45 1.29 -2.28
C ALA A 62 -1.48 1.61 -1.20
N LEU A 63 -1.80 2.91 -0.99
CA LEU A 63 -2.78 3.30 0.02
C LEU A 63 -4.19 2.83 -0.34
N GLU A 64 -4.60 2.99 -1.60
CA GLU A 64 -5.92 2.54 -2.07
C GLU A 64 -6.04 1.01 -2.05
N ALA A 65 -4.95 0.31 -2.33
CA ALA A 65 -4.87 -1.15 -2.24
C ALA A 65 -4.94 -1.67 -0.80
N GLY A 66 -4.87 -0.82 0.23
CA GLY A 66 -4.91 -1.26 1.63
C GLY A 66 -3.58 -1.81 2.17
N VAL A 67 -2.45 -1.50 1.51
CA VAL A 67 -1.11 -1.90 1.99
C VAL A 67 -0.85 -1.52 3.46
N PRO A 68 -1.27 -0.35 3.97
CA PRO A 68 -1.09 -0.03 5.39
C PRO A 68 -1.81 -1.00 6.34
N ASP A 69 -2.98 -1.48 5.96
CA ASP A 69 -3.76 -2.44 6.74
C ASP A 69 -3.06 -3.81 6.77
N HIS A 70 -2.42 -4.20 5.66
CA HIS A 70 -1.57 -5.40 5.58
C HIS A 70 -0.37 -5.33 6.51
N ILE A 71 0.34 -4.21 6.50
CA ILE A 71 1.49 -3.99 7.39
C ILE A 71 1.02 -4.03 8.85
N ALA A 72 -0.08 -3.34 9.18
CA ALA A 72 -0.64 -3.38 10.52
C ALA A 72 -1.02 -4.80 10.95
N TYR A 73 -1.61 -5.60 10.05
CA TYR A 73 -1.96 -6.99 10.33
C TYR A 73 -0.75 -7.81 10.76
N TRP A 74 0.33 -7.80 9.98
CA TRP A 74 1.53 -8.59 10.29
C TRP A 74 2.28 -8.07 11.51
N LEU A 75 2.37 -6.76 11.69
CA LEU A 75 3.03 -6.15 12.84
C LEU A 75 2.33 -6.43 14.17
N THR A 76 1.02 -6.72 14.15
CA THR A 76 0.21 -6.90 15.37
C THR A 76 -0.19 -8.35 15.65
N THR A 77 -0.33 -9.17 14.61
CA THR A 77 -0.89 -10.54 14.76
C THR A 77 0.18 -11.56 15.10
N ASP A 78 1.41 -11.39 14.59
CA ASP A 78 2.42 -12.44 14.64
C ASP A 78 3.55 -12.11 15.64
N LYS A 79 3.82 -13.05 16.57
CA LYS A 79 4.88 -12.92 17.58
C LYS A 79 6.28 -12.84 16.97
N TYR A 80 6.51 -13.44 15.80
CA TYR A 80 7.79 -13.41 15.09
C TYR A 80 8.07 -12.01 14.51
N PHE A 81 7.04 -11.21 14.25
CA PHE A 81 7.15 -9.89 13.63
C PHE A 81 7.34 -8.75 14.65
N LYS A 82 7.48 -9.07 15.95
CA LYS A 82 7.67 -8.08 17.02
C LYS A 82 8.90 -7.17 16.82
N ASN A 83 9.97 -7.71 16.23
CA ASN A 83 11.16 -6.92 15.94
C ASN A 83 10.92 -5.90 14.83
N PHE A 84 10.02 -6.22 13.89
CA PHE A 84 9.72 -5.31 12.78
C PHE A 84 8.92 -4.10 13.22
N VAL A 85 8.13 -4.17 14.30
CA VAL A 85 7.47 -2.98 14.85
C VAL A 85 8.52 -1.90 15.15
N LYS A 86 9.58 -2.28 15.87
CA LYS A 86 10.67 -1.35 16.22
C LYS A 86 11.41 -0.83 14.97
N ASP A 87 11.60 -1.69 13.99
CA ASP A 87 12.25 -1.30 12.73
C ASP A 87 11.38 -0.30 11.94
N PHE A 88 10.05 -0.46 11.94
CA PHE A 88 9.12 0.49 11.31
C PHE A 88 8.97 1.78 12.11
N GLU A 89 8.99 1.74 13.44
CA GLU A 89 9.03 2.93 14.30
C GLU A 89 10.28 3.77 14.03
N GLU A 90 11.46 3.15 14.11
CA GLU A 90 12.73 3.86 13.91
C GLU A 90 12.91 4.26 12.45
N GLY A 91 12.56 3.40 11.50
CA GLY A 91 12.66 3.71 10.07
C GLY A 91 11.77 4.88 9.66
N SER A 92 10.50 4.90 10.11
CA SER A 92 9.59 6.02 9.82
C SER A 92 10.05 7.33 10.47
N ARG A 93 10.61 7.26 11.68
CA ARG A 93 11.22 8.42 12.35
C ARG A 93 12.43 8.94 11.59
N GLN A 94 13.26 8.05 11.06
CA GLN A 94 14.43 8.44 10.27
C GLN A 94 14.04 9.04 8.92
N LEU A 95 12.92 8.62 8.30
CA LEU A 95 12.42 9.25 7.08
C LEU A 95 12.16 10.73 7.32
N ASP A 96 11.44 11.07 8.39
CA ASP A 96 11.17 12.46 8.77
C ASP A 96 12.45 13.22 9.16
N ARG A 97 13.37 12.60 9.91
CA ARG A 97 14.64 13.26 10.26
C ARG A 97 15.47 13.63 9.04
N VAL A 98 15.66 12.68 8.12
CA VAL A 98 16.46 12.92 6.91
C VAL A 98 15.77 13.93 6.00
N ALA A 99 14.44 13.90 5.89
CA ALA A 99 13.68 14.92 5.19
C ALA A 99 13.86 16.31 5.82
N GLN A 100 13.82 16.40 7.14
CA GLN A 100 14.04 17.65 7.86
C GLN A 100 15.47 18.16 7.63
N ASP A 101 16.47 17.29 7.71
CA ASP A 101 17.87 17.68 7.52
C ASP A 101 18.14 18.19 6.09
N LEU A 102 17.62 17.49 5.08
CA LEU A 102 17.87 17.82 3.67
C LEU A 102 16.99 18.95 3.14
N HIS A 103 15.76 19.07 3.64
CA HIS A 103 14.71 19.89 3.01
C HIS A 103 13.92 20.76 3.98
N GLN A 104 14.19 20.69 5.29
CA GLN A 104 13.50 21.44 6.35
C GLN A 104 11.97 21.22 6.35
N LYS A 105 11.54 20.01 5.98
CA LYS A 105 10.14 19.59 5.92
C LYS A 105 9.98 18.18 6.49
N SER A 106 8.77 17.84 6.92
CA SER A 106 8.42 16.44 7.15
C SER A 106 8.52 15.65 5.84
N PHE A 107 8.79 14.35 5.94
CA PHE A 107 8.90 13.48 4.77
C PHE A 107 7.60 13.46 3.96
N ALA A 108 6.45 13.50 4.65
CA ALA A 108 5.15 13.52 4.01
C ALA A 108 4.88 14.80 3.21
N ASP A 109 5.52 15.92 3.57
CA ASP A 109 5.38 17.23 2.90
C ASP A 109 6.45 17.48 1.82
N CYS A 110 7.36 16.52 1.63
CA CYS A 110 8.37 16.57 0.58
C CYS A 110 7.75 16.32 -0.79
N ALA A 111 8.24 17.02 -1.81
CA ALA A 111 7.93 16.72 -3.21
C ALA A 111 8.56 15.38 -3.64
N GLY A 112 8.14 14.83 -4.80
CA GLY A 112 8.60 13.52 -5.28
C GLY A 112 10.13 13.40 -5.31
N GLU A 113 10.82 14.34 -5.97
CA GLU A 113 12.29 14.35 -6.05
C GLU A 113 12.96 14.49 -4.68
N GLN A 114 12.32 15.19 -3.74
CA GLN A 114 12.82 15.34 -2.37
C GLN A 114 12.69 14.01 -1.60
N LYS A 115 11.59 13.28 -1.78
CA LYS A 115 11.43 11.92 -1.22
C LYS A 115 12.45 10.96 -1.82
N ASP A 116 12.72 11.05 -3.11
CA ASP A 116 13.77 10.26 -3.78
C ASP A 116 15.15 10.53 -3.20
N ALA A 117 15.48 11.79 -2.91
CA ALA A 117 16.75 12.15 -2.27
C ALA A 117 16.89 11.53 -0.87
N VAL A 118 15.80 11.53 -0.08
CA VAL A 118 15.75 10.84 1.21
C VAL A 118 15.95 9.34 1.04
N PHE A 119 15.23 8.68 0.12
CA PHE A 119 15.39 7.25 -0.12
C PHE A 119 16.79 6.87 -0.60
N LYS A 120 17.40 7.69 -1.45
CA LYS A 120 18.79 7.50 -1.88
C LYS A 120 19.76 7.49 -0.69
N ARG A 121 19.53 8.33 0.32
CA ARG A 121 20.33 8.35 1.55
C ARG A 121 20.16 7.08 2.38
N PHE A 122 18.95 6.52 2.44
CA PHE A 122 18.70 5.22 3.07
C PHE A 122 19.42 4.09 2.32
N GLN A 123 19.25 4.02 1.00
CA GLN A 123 19.84 3.00 0.14
C GLN A 123 21.38 3.02 0.15
N SER A 124 21.99 4.20 0.21
CA SER A 124 23.45 4.33 0.24
C SER A 124 24.09 4.00 1.60
N GLY A 125 23.31 3.50 2.57
CA GLY A 125 23.78 3.25 3.94
C GLY A 125 24.07 4.53 4.74
N GLY A 126 23.55 5.68 4.29
CA GLY A 126 23.73 6.98 4.92
C GLY A 126 22.88 7.21 6.16
N VAL A 127 22.00 6.26 6.49
CA VAL A 127 21.16 6.22 7.69
C VAL A 127 21.49 4.93 8.44
N ARG A 128 22.16 5.06 9.58
CA ARG A 128 22.46 3.95 10.49
C ARG A 128 22.27 4.40 11.92
N THR A 129 21.57 3.60 12.70
CA THR A 129 21.40 3.81 14.14
C THR A 129 21.83 2.56 14.89
N ALA A 130 21.78 2.59 16.22
CA ALA A 130 22.10 1.42 17.03
C ALA A 130 21.20 0.21 16.73
N THR A 131 19.99 0.45 16.21
CA THR A 131 18.95 -0.58 16.02
C THR A 131 18.49 -0.72 14.59
N LEU A 132 18.85 0.19 13.69
CA LEU A 132 18.35 0.22 12.31
C LEU A 132 19.49 0.39 11.30
N ASP A 133 19.48 -0.46 10.27
CA ASP A 133 20.21 -0.22 9.02
C ASP A 133 19.23 0.32 7.97
N GLY A 134 19.45 1.55 7.51
CA GLY A 134 18.54 2.24 6.60
C GLY A 134 18.34 1.52 5.26
N ALA A 135 19.37 0.87 4.73
CA ALA A 135 19.25 0.13 3.47
C ALA A 135 18.32 -1.08 3.65
N ARG A 136 18.51 -1.84 4.73
CA ARG A 136 17.65 -3.00 5.07
C ARG A 136 16.22 -2.58 5.39
N PHE A 137 16.04 -1.44 6.05
CA PHE A 137 14.71 -0.88 6.29
C PHE A 137 14.00 -0.55 4.97
N PHE A 138 14.70 0.12 4.05
CA PHE A 138 14.13 0.46 2.75
C PHE A 138 13.75 -0.79 1.94
N GLU A 139 14.62 -1.80 1.90
CA GLU A 139 14.30 -3.09 1.27
C GLU A 139 13.03 -3.71 1.88
N ARG A 140 12.92 -3.70 3.21
CA ARG A 140 11.73 -4.23 3.90
C ARG A 140 10.47 -3.43 3.59
N LEU A 141 10.56 -2.10 3.54
CA LEU A 141 9.44 -1.24 3.16
C LEU A 141 8.91 -1.62 1.78
N VAL A 142 9.81 -1.79 0.80
CA VAL A 142 9.45 -2.21 -0.57
C VAL A 142 8.83 -3.60 -0.57
N THR A 143 9.42 -4.56 0.15
CA THR A 143 8.89 -5.93 0.24
C THR A 143 7.47 -5.94 0.80
N PHE A 144 7.23 -5.28 1.94
CA PHE A 144 5.89 -5.21 2.54
C PHE A 144 4.90 -4.45 1.64
N ALA A 145 5.36 -3.45 0.88
CA ALA A 145 4.53 -2.76 -0.09
C ALA A 145 4.06 -3.70 -1.20
N LEU A 146 4.98 -4.49 -1.77
CA LEU A 146 4.67 -5.46 -2.81
C LEU A 146 3.81 -6.63 -2.29
N GLU A 147 4.13 -7.16 -1.12
CA GLU A 147 3.34 -8.21 -0.45
C GLU A 147 1.91 -7.73 -0.18
N GLY A 148 1.77 -6.52 0.34
CA GLY A 148 0.46 -5.91 0.55
C GLY A 148 -0.27 -5.64 -0.77
N PHE A 149 0.43 -5.27 -1.85
CA PHE A 149 -0.24 -4.91 -3.10
C PHE A 149 -0.63 -6.11 -3.96
N LEU A 150 0.18 -7.17 -3.97
CA LEU A 150 0.01 -8.35 -4.83
C LEU A 150 -0.45 -9.60 -4.05
N GLY A 151 -0.43 -9.56 -2.72
CA GLY A 151 -0.85 -10.68 -1.87
C GLY A 151 -2.35 -10.96 -1.89
N ASP A 152 -2.75 -11.99 -1.15
CA ASP A 152 -4.16 -12.34 -0.98
C ASP A 152 -4.91 -11.25 -0.19
N PRO A 153 -6.04 -10.71 -0.70
CA PRO A 153 -6.79 -9.65 -0.03
C PRO A 153 -7.23 -9.98 1.41
N LYS A 154 -7.30 -11.27 1.78
CA LYS A 154 -7.67 -11.71 3.14
C LYS A 154 -6.67 -11.27 4.23
N TYR A 155 -5.51 -10.75 3.85
CA TYR A 155 -4.48 -10.20 4.75
C TYR A 155 -4.43 -8.67 4.75
N GLY A 156 -5.47 -7.97 4.27
CA GLY A 156 -5.64 -6.52 4.46
C GLY A 156 -5.18 -5.65 3.29
N GLY A 157 -4.24 -6.18 2.51
CA GLY A 157 -3.79 -5.56 1.27
C GLY A 157 -4.64 -5.94 0.06
N ASN A 158 -4.14 -5.61 -1.13
CA ASN A 158 -4.69 -5.93 -2.44
C ASN A 158 -6.23 -5.80 -2.51
N ARG A 159 -6.76 -4.74 -1.89
CA ARG A 159 -8.20 -4.51 -1.78
C ARG A 159 -8.83 -4.50 -3.16
N ASN A 160 -9.99 -5.13 -3.29
CA ASN A 160 -10.68 -5.28 -4.58
C ASN A 160 -9.82 -5.98 -5.66
N GLN A 161 -8.75 -6.69 -5.25
CA GLN A 161 -7.81 -7.39 -6.12
C GLN A 161 -7.14 -6.45 -7.14
N VAL A 162 -6.89 -5.19 -6.78
CA VAL A 162 -6.32 -4.17 -7.67
C VAL A 162 -4.96 -4.59 -8.23
N GLY A 163 -4.08 -5.17 -7.41
CA GLY A 163 -2.78 -5.64 -7.84
C GLY A 163 -2.88 -6.84 -8.78
N TRP A 164 -3.80 -7.77 -8.52
CA TRP A 164 -4.05 -8.90 -9.43
C TRP A 164 -4.58 -8.45 -10.78
N LYS A 165 -5.56 -7.54 -10.78
CA LYS A 165 -6.09 -6.91 -11.99
C LYS A 165 -4.99 -6.20 -12.77
N PHE A 166 -4.09 -5.50 -12.07
CA PHE A 166 -2.96 -4.80 -12.67
C PHE A 166 -2.00 -5.73 -13.41
N ILE A 167 -1.64 -6.88 -12.81
CA ILE A 167 -0.75 -7.86 -13.44
C ILE A 167 -1.46 -8.88 -14.35
N GLY A 168 -2.79 -8.77 -14.51
CA GLY A 168 -3.59 -9.74 -15.26
C GLY A 168 -3.71 -11.12 -14.60
N PHE A 169 -3.39 -11.23 -13.31
CA PHE A 169 -3.50 -12.46 -12.55
C PHE A 169 -4.98 -12.80 -12.31
N LYS A 170 -5.33 -14.04 -12.63
CA LYS A 170 -6.63 -14.62 -12.29
C LYS A 170 -6.38 -15.74 -11.29
N PRO A 171 -6.93 -15.67 -10.07
CA PRO A 171 -6.84 -16.79 -9.16
C PRO A 171 -7.46 -18.03 -9.84
N CYS A 172 -6.80 -19.17 -9.67
CA CYS A 172 -7.29 -20.43 -10.20
C CYS A 172 -8.67 -20.79 -9.62
N TRP A 173 -9.42 -21.64 -10.32
CA TRP A 173 -10.82 -21.95 -10.01
C TRP A 173 -11.07 -22.47 -8.58
N TRP A 174 -10.03 -22.91 -7.87
CA TRP A 174 -10.13 -23.53 -6.54
C TRP A 174 -9.86 -22.52 -5.43
N ALA A 175 -9.35 -21.33 -5.74
CA ALA A 175 -9.21 -20.29 -4.73
C ALA A 175 -10.60 -19.99 -4.13
N PRO A 176 -10.75 -20.00 -2.80
CA PRO A 176 -12.01 -19.64 -2.17
C PRO A 176 -12.48 -18.30 -2.73
N ARG A 177 -13.68 -18.27 -3.33
CA ARG A 177 -14.25 -17.01 -3.81
C ARG A 177 -14.37 -16.09 -2.60
N VAL A 178 -13.74 -14.92 -2.67
CA VAL A 178 -14.03 -13.82 -1.75
C VAL A 178 -15.42 -13.33 -2.15
N ASP A 179 -16.42 -13.80 -1.43
CA ASP A 179 -17.84 -13.55 -1.64
C ASP A 179 -18.19 -12.11 -1.27
N THR A 180 -18.05 -11.22 -2.24
CA THR A 180 -18.46 -9.82 -2.13
C THR A 180 -19.97 -9.72 -2.37
N ALA A 181 -20.73 -10.02 -1.32
CA ALA A 181 -22.18 -9.88 -1.19
C ALA A 181 -23.06 -10.89 -1.96
N SER A 182 -23.90 -11.60 -1.20
CA SER A 182 -25.11 -12.26 -1.64
C SER A 182 -25.98 -11.33 -2.51
N HIS A 183 -26.57 -11.84 -3.61
CA HIS A 183 -27.95 -11.60 -4.09
C HIS A 183 -28.21 -12.46 -5.35
N GLY A 184 -29.07 -13.48 -5.20
CA GLY A 184 -30.04 -13.97 -6.20
C GLY A 184 -29.54 -14.46 -7.56
N GLY A 185 -29.47 -15.78 -7.74
CA GLY A 185 -29.26 -16.40 -9.06
C GLY A 185 -29.35 -17.92 -9.02
N ASN A 186 -30.57 -18.42 -9.01
CA ASN A 186 -30.91 -19.83 -9.22
C ASN A 186 -30.32 -20.32 -10.57
N GLY A 187 -29.71 -21.51 -10.63
CA GLY A 187 -29.43 -22.13 -11.94
C GLY A 187 -28.29 -23.14 -12.03
N HIS A 188 -28.67 -24.41 -11.96
CA HIS A 188 -28.18 -25.51 -12.80
C HIS A 188 -26.74 -26.04 -12.61
N THR A 189 -26.67 -27.21 -11.97
CA THR A 189 -25.70 -28.27 -12.32
C THR A 189 -26.01 -28.82 -13.71
N PRO A 190 -24.98 -29.11 -14.52
CA PRO A 190 -25.01 -30.27 -15.40
C PRO A 190 -23.88 -31.23 -15.00
N SER A 191 -24.26 -32.31 -14.31
CA SER A 191 -23.42 -33.51 -14.22
C SER A 191 -23.65 -34.34 -15.47
N ASP A 192 -22.91 -34.06 -16.54
CA ASP A 192 -22.77 -34.95 -17.68
C ASP A 192 -21.45 -35.72 -17.54
N HIS A 193 -21.52 -36.92 -16.97
CA HIS A 193 -20.56 -37.96 -17.25
C HIS A 193 -21.31 -39.15 -17.84
N ALA A 194 -21.46 -39.12 -19.16
CA ALA A 194 -21.56 -40.32 -19.97
C ALA A 194 -20.23 -41.08 -19.89
N GLY A 195 -20.33 -42.41 -19.86
CA GLY A 195 -19.32 -43.31 -19.33
C GLY A 195 -18.13 -43.58 -20.24
N HIS A 196 -17.21 -44.40 -19.72
CA HIS A 196 -16.29 -45.23 -20.48
C HIS A 196 -15.66 -46.28 -19.54
N HIS A 197 -15.87 -47.54 -19.91
CA HIS A 197 -15.23 -48.80 -19.49
C HIS A 197 -15.69 -49.47 -18.19
#